data_AF-A0A944VXL9-F1
#
_entry.id   AF-A0A944VXL9-F1
#
_cell.length_a   1.000
_cell.length_b   1.000
_cell.length_c   1.000
_cell.angle_alpha   90.00
_cell.angle_beta   90.00
_cell.angle_gamma   90.00
#
_symmetry.space_group_name_H-M   'P 1'
#
loop_
_entity.id
_entity.type
_entity.pdbx_description
1 polymer ?
#
loop_
_entity_poly.entity_id
_entity_poly.type
_entity_poly.pdbx_seq_one_letter_code
_entity_poly.pdbx_strand_id
1 'polypeptide(L)'
;MLNFFDVPSLFATPLIDGKFEASEGYTTGYNVDLNVESGKGKNKTTVNGGEGELWITQDSGSGDLFLAFIQPLSLVDNSYGDNSIGWGKNIAPSGKNHNYKDLTGSDKAQFVFTDGLDNTVLDIVLDYAHASSGSIVASVTEGDGEVNTGNASDVKEAATSLVYNYNIYGLSNPELFGNDSSSPEANEDYEVEDALLADWVFASVYELRVDGSVFDENGFGEVELVVVHDSPNKIAKNKVYPKIGDQFSSSNPVPEPTTIALLGIGLAGLAGGAVRRRLKKAKQ
;
A
#
# COMPACT_ATOMS: atom_id res chain seq x y z
N MET A 1 37.31 24.70 -11.72
CA MET A 1 35.88 24.37 -11.60
C MET A 1 35.78 22.86 -11.47
N LEU A 2 35.50 22.34 -10.28
CA LEU A 2 35.10 20.95 -10.14
C LEU A 2 33.63 20.89 -10.56
N ASN A 3 33.33 20.14 -11.62
CA ASN A 3 31.97 19.72 -11.90
C ASN A 3 31.57 18.80 -10.73
N PHE A 4 30.63 19.26 -9.91
CA PHE A 4 29.85 18.37 -9.07
C PHE A 4 29.07 17.49 -10.04
N PHE A 5 29.44 16.21 -10.11
CA PHE A 5 28.54 15.20 -10.61
C PHE A 5 27.38 15.17 -9.62
N ASP A 6 26.19 15.57 -10.05
CA ASP A 6 24.96 15.17 -9.37
C ASP A 6 24.96 13.64 -9.37
N VAL A 7 25.25 13.07 -8.20
CA VAL A 7 25.03 11.65 -7.97
C VAL A 7 23.55 11.58 -7.63
N PRO A 8 22.68 11.05 -8.50
CA PRO A 8 21.29 10.81 -8.11
C PRO A 8 21.33 9.96 -6.86
N SER A 9 20.75 10.46 -5.77
CA SER A 9 20.59 9.65 -4.58
C SER A 9 19.78 8.43 -4.98
N LEU A 10 20.31 7.25 -4.70
CA LEU A 10 19.66 5.97 -4.95
C LEU A 10 18.48 5.87 -3.97
N PHE A 11 17.37 6.53 -4.28
CA PHE A 11 16.12 6.25 -3.59
C PHE A 11 15.69 4.84 -3.98
N ALA A 12 15.25 4.05 -3.01
CA ALA A 12 14.61 2.77 -3.31
C ALA A 12 13.37 3.05 -4.17
N THR A 13 13.18 2.26 -5.22
CA THR A 13 11.93 2.24 -5.97
C THR A 13 10.95 1.35 -5.20
N PRO A 14 9.72 1.80 -4.92
CA PRO A 14 8.75 0.96 -4.21
C PRO A 14 8.52 -0.37 -4.93
N LEU A 15 8.30 -1.41 -4.13
CA LEU A 15 7.86 -2.70 -4.65
C LEU A 15 6.33 -2.70 -4.66
N ILE A 16 5.75 -3.21 -5.75
CA ILE A 16 4.30 -3.40 -5.86
C ILE A 16 4.02 -4.87 -5.63
N ASP A 17 3.93 -5.26 -4.37
CA ASP A 17 3.70 -6.66 -3.99
C ASP A 17 2.46 -6.88 -3.13
N GLY A 18 1.82 -5.80 -2.65
CA GLY A 18 0.62 -5.82 -1.83
C GLY A 18 0.93 -5.68 -0.34
N LYS A 19 2.20 -5.56 0.05
CA LYS A 19 2.63 -5.28 1.42
C LYS A 19 3.28 -3.90 1.48
N PHE A 20 2.50 -2.92 1.89
CA PHE A 20 3.01 -1.56 2.06
C PHE A 20 4.09 -1.48 3.14
N GLU A 21 5.26 -0.98 2.75
CA GLU A 21 6.34 -0.58 3.66
C GLU A 21 6.79 0.86 3.34
N ALA A 22 6.56 1.80 4.26
CA ALA A 22 6.94 3.21 4.04
C ALA A 22 8.45 3.41 3.77
N SER A 23 9.31 2.45 4.14
CA SER A 23 10.74 2.46 3.84
C SER A 23 11.10 2.17 2.38
N GLU A 24 10.16 1.71 1.55
CA GLU A 24 10.42 1.31 0.16
C GLU A 24 10.50 2.48 -0.82
N GLY A 25 10.56 3.72 -0.33
CA GLY A 25 10.78 4.90 -1.18
C GLY A 25 9.53 5.71 -1.48
N TYR A 26 8.41 5.40 -0.82
CA TYR A 26 7.28 6.33 -0.73
C TYR A 26 7.71 7.63 -0.05
N THR A 27 7.51 8.76 -0.73
CA THR A 27 8.04 10.06 -0.30
C THR A 27 6.96 11.00 0.23
N THR A 28 5.72 10.82 -0.22
CA THR A 28 4.60 11.68 0.13
C THR A 28 3.43 10.85 0.66
N GLY A 29 2.99 11.13 1.88
CA GLY A 29 1.81 10.52 2.50
C GLY A 29 0.67 11.51 2.64
N TYR A 30 -0.56 11.02 2.64
CA TYR A 30 -1.78 11.78 2.92
C TYR A 30 -2.69 10.98 3.83
N ASN A 31 -3.34 11.67 4.76
CA ASN A 31 -4.45 11.08 5.48
C ASN A 31 -5.66 10.94 4.56
N VAL A 32 -6.46 9.90 4.72
CA VAL A 32 -7.65 9.66 3.90
C VAL A 32 -8.86 9.43 4.80
N ASP A 33 -9.75 10.41 4.86
CA ASP A 33 -11.02 10.29 5.58
C ASP A 33 -11.96 9.32 4.84
N LEU A 34 -12.32 8.20 5.46
CA LEU A 34 -13.17 7.19 4.84
C LEU A 34 -14.63 7.35 5.28
N ASN A 35 -15.48 7.86 4.40
CA ASN A 35 -16.89 8.11 4.70
C ASN A 35 -17.78 6.98 4.19
N VAL A 36 -18.30 6.16 5.10
CA VAL A 36 -19.07 4.96 4.77
C VAL A 36 -20.53 5.29 4.53
N GLU A 37 -21.11 4.78 3.44
CA GLU A 37 -22.52 4.91 3.13
C GLU A 37 -23.39 4.33 4.27
N SER A 38 -24.38 5.12 4.69
CA SER A 38 -25.38 4.72 5.66
C SER A 38 -26.79 5.17 5.25
N GLY A 39 -27.80 4.75 6.00
CA GLY A 39 -29.21 5.06 5.74
C GLY A 39 -29.81 4.28 4.56
N LYS A 40 -31.08 4.51 4.23
CA LYS A 40 -31.79 3.79 3.15
C LYS A 40 -32.58 4.76 2.26
N GLY A 41 -32.62 4.48 0.96
CA GLY A 41 -33.39 5.24 -0.02
C GLY A 41 -33.00 6.72 -0.05
N LYS A 42 -33.99 7.61 0.12
CA LYS A 42 -33.79 9.07 0.10
C LYS A 42 -33.03 9.64 1.29
N ASN A 43 -32.83 8.86 2.36
CA ASN A 43 -32.09 9.26 3.56
C ASN A 43 -30.67 8.67 3.55
N LYS A 44 -30.04 8.60 2.37
CA LYS A 44 -28.65 8.16 2.26
C LYS A 44 -27.74 9.23 2.86
N THR A 45 -26.92 8.84 3.82
CA THR A 45 -25.94 9.68 4.50
C THR A 45 -24.59 8.98 4.51
N THR A 46 -23.59 9.59 5.12
CA THR A 46 -22.33 8.93 5.44
C THR A 46 -22.08 8.94 6.94
N VAL A 47 -21.27 7.98 7.40
CA VAL A 47 -20.70 7.93 8.75
C VAL A 47 -19.19 7.79 8.62
N ASN A 48 -18.42 8.41 9.51
CA ASN A 48 -16.97 8.29 9.48
C ASN A 48 -16.58 6.82 9.81
N GLY A 49 -15.77 6.22 8.94
CA GLY A 49 -15.27 4.85 9.06
C GLY A 49 -13.82 4.75 9.56
N GLY A 50 -13.22 5.88 9.92
CA GLY A 50 -11.82 6.01 10.26
C GLY A 50 -11.01 6.75 9.21
N GLU A 51 -9.70 6.83 9.47
CA GLU A 51 -8.71 7.48 8.62
C GLU A 51 -7.77 6.39 8.08
N GLY A 52 -7.64 6.32 6.76
CA GLY A 52 -6.63 5.52 6.08
C GLY A 52 -5.46 6.39 5.61
N GLU A 53 -4.59 5.79 4.80
CA GLU A 53 -3.42 6.47 4.27
C GLU A 53 -3.32 6.29 2.75
N LEU A 54 -2.83 7.33 2.08
CA LEU A 54 -2.44 7.29 0.68
C LEU A 54 -0.98 7.72 0.57
N TRP A 55 -0.16 6.88 -0.02
CA TRP A 55 1.25 7.14 -0.25
C TRP A 55 1.54 7.19 -1.73
N ILE A 56 2.34 8.17 -2.15
CA ILE A 56 2.76 8.33 -3.54
C ILE A 56 4.25 8.65 -3.63
N THR A 57 4.85 8.25 -4.75
CA THR A 57 6.16 8.74 -5.19
C THR A 57 6.23 8.63 -6.72
N GLN A 58 6.94 9.56 -7.36
CA GLN A 58 7.17 9.53 -8.80
C GLN A 58 8.64 9.27 -9.06
N ASP A 59 8.94 8.23 -9.85
CA ASP A 59 10.33 7.91 -10.21
C ASP A 59 10.91 8.99 -11.13
N SER A 60 12.01 9.60 -10.71
CA SER A 60 12.64 10.71 -11.44
C SER A 60 13.23 10.32 -12.80
N GLY A 61 13.45 9.03 -13.06
CA GLY A 61 14.02 8.53 -14.32
C GLY A 61 12.97 8.21 -15.36
N SER A 62 11.96 7.42 -14.98
CA SER A 62 10.89 6.93 -15.85
C SER A 62 9.64 7.81 -15.84
N GLY A 63 9.44 8.61 -14.79
CA GLY A 63 8.18 9.31 -14.53
C GLY A 63 7.08 8.43 -13.95
N ASP A 64 7.33 7.12 -13.77
CA ASP A 64 6.33 6.18 -13.26
C ASP A 64 5.84 6.61 -11.86
N LEU A 65 4.53 6.56 -11.68
CA LEU A 65 3.88 6.86 -10.41
C LEU A 65 3.67 5.56 -9.63
N PHE A 66 4.14 5.54 -8.39
CA PHE A 66 3.91 4.47 -7.43
C PHE A 66 2.93 4.98 -6.39
N LEU A 67 1.94 4.15 -6.05
CA LEU A 67 0.88 4.48 -5.12
C LEU A 67 0.57 3.30 -4.21
N ALA A 68 0.38 3.57 -2.93
CA ALA A 68 -0.23 2.64 -1.98
C ALA A 68 -1.41 3.32 -1.27
N PHE A 69 -2.57 2.67 -1.26
CA PHE A 69 -3.73 3.06 -0.48
C PHE A 69 -4.01 2.02 0.60
N ILE A 70 -4.00 2.45 1.86
CA ILE A 70 -4.13 1.60 3.04
C ILE A 70 -5.42 2.00 3.77
N GLN A 71 -6.33 1.05 3.94
CA GLN A 71 -7.53 1.25 4.74
C GLN A 71 -7.26 0.92 6.23
N PRO A 72 -7.92 1.59 7.17
CA PRO A 72 -7.76 1.31 8.59
C PRO A 72 -8.43 -0.02 8.96
N LEU A 73 -7.79 -0.76 9.86
CA LEU A 73 -8.30 -2.03 10.42
C LEU A 73 -9.68 -1.88 11.10
N SER A 74 -10.02 -0.67 11.55
CA SER A 74 -11.35 -0.38 12.11
C SER A 74 -12.48 -0.42 11.08
N LEU A 75 -12.16 -0.36 9.78
CA LEU A 75 -13.11 -0.37 8.69
C LEU A 75 -13.20 -1.77 8.04
N VAL A 76 -12.07 -2.28 7.53
CA VAL A 76 -11.94 -3.55 6.82
C VAL A 76 -10.52 -4.08 7.01
N ASP A 77 -10.35 -5.40 7.01
CA ASP A 77 -9.06 -6.07 7.19
C ASP A 77 -9.06 -7.48 6.58
N ASN A 78 -7.89 -8.10 6.46
CA ASN A 78 -7.73 -9.49 6.01
C ASN A 78 -7.86 -10.50 7.17
N SER A 79 -8.70 -10.25 8.16
CA SER A 79 -9.13 -11.26 9.14
C SER A 79 -10.52 -11.78 8.78
N TYR A 80 -10.67 -13.10 8.65
CA TYR A 80 -11.93 -13.72 8.18
C TYR A 80 -12.14 -15.10 8.78
N GLY A 81 -13.37 -15.59 8.66
CA GLY A 81 -13.80 -16.87 9.22
C GLY A 81 -13.93 -16.82 10.74
N ASP A 82 -13.61 -17.94 11.39
CA ASP A 82 -13.71 -18.08 12.85
C ASP A 82 -12.69 -17.18 13.59
N ASN A 83 -11.59 -16.80 12.91
CA ASN A 83 -10.52 -15.97 13.44
C ASN A 83 -10.67 -14.47 13.09
N SER A 84 -11.86 -14.06 12.64
CA SER A 84 -12.13 -12.65 12.28
C SER A 84 -12.09 -11.73 13.51
N ILE A 85 -11.34 -10.62 13.42
CA ILE A 85 -11.09 -9.68 14.53
C ILE A 85 -12.04 -8.48 14.44
N GLY A 86 -12.84 -8.27 15.49
CA GLY A 86 -13.77 -7.13 15.55
C GLY A 86 -14.98 -7.26 14.61
N TRP A 87 -15.26 -8.46 14.10
CA TRP A 87 -16.38 -8.76 13.23
C TRP A 87 -17.52 -9.47 13.97
N GLY A 88 -18.73 -9.43 13.41
CA GLY A 88 -19.87 -10.22 13.84
C GLY A 88 -20.94 -9.47 14.61
N LYS A 89 -22.03 -10.18 14.90
CA LYS A 89 -23.24 -9.61 15.53
C LYS A 89 -22.93 -9.12 16.95
N ASN A 90 -23.28 -7.87 17.21
CA ASN A 90 -23.01 -7.16 18.48
C ASN A 90 -21.51 -6.90 18.76
N ILE A 91 -20.63 -7.07 17.76
CA ILE A 91 -19.20 -6.73 17.83
C ILE A 91 -18.95 -5.58 16.85
N ALA A 92 -19.10 -5.84 15.55
CA ALA A 92 -19.03 -4.81 14.52
C ALA A 92 -20.31 -3.94 14.54
N PRO A 93 -20.21 -2.60 14.36
CA PRO A 93 -21.37 -1.73 14.14
C PRO A 93 -22.31 -2.21 13.01
N SER A 94 -21.78 -2.78 11.93
CA SER A 94 -22.56 -3.37 10.83
C SER A 94 -23.26 -4.67 11.22
N GLY A 95 -22.79 -5.33 12.29
CA GLY A 95 -23.24 -6.63 12.77
C GLY A 95 -22.97 -7.78 11.79
N LYS A 96 -22.09 -7.57 10.80
CA LYS A 96 -21.74 -8.55 9.77
C LYS A 96 -20.55 -9.40 10.20
N ASN A 97 -20.60 -10.68 9.86
CA ASN A 97 -19.42 -11.54 9.87
C ASN A 97 -18.58 -11.25 8.63
N HIS A 98 -17.32 -11.70 8.65
CA HIS A 98 -16.41 -11.54 7.54
C HIS A 98 -15.85 -12.90 7.12
N ASN A 99 -16.00 -13.24 5.85
CA ASN A 99 -15.58 -14.52 5.29
C ASN A 99 -14.64 -14.27 4.11
N TYR A 100 -13.78 -15.23 3.80
CA TYR A 100 -12.85 -15.13 2.67
C TYR A 100 -13.50 -14.67 1.36
N LYS A 101 -14.67 -15.24 1.03
CA LYS A 101 -15.41 -14.93 -0.21
C LYS A 101 -15.90 -13.48 -0.30
N ASP A 102 -16.00 -12.80 0.84
CA ASP A 102 -16.47 -11.41 0.91
C ASP A 102 -15.37 -10.50 0.33
N LEU A 103 -14.10 -10.79 0.64
CA LEU A 103 -12.92 -10.11 0.08
C LEU A 103 -12.65 -10.47 -1.39
N THR A 104 -12.88 -11.72 -1.78
CA THR A 104 -12.57 -12.18 -3.15
C THR A 104 -13.70 -11.98 -4.16
N GLY A 105 -14.77 -11.31 -3.75
CA GLY A 105 -16.04 -11.32 -4.48
C GLY A 105 -16.45 -9.98 -5.09
N SER A 106 -16.21 -8.87 -4.40
CA SER A 106 -16.69 -7.56 -4.85
C SER A 106 -15.90 -6.37 -4.32
N ASP A 107 -14.84 -6.63 -3.56
CA ASP A 107 -14.07 -5.55 -2.94
C ASP A 107 -13.15 -4.93 -3.99
N LYS A 108 -13.14 -3.60 -4.05
CA LYS A 108 -12.44 -2.84 -5.10
C LYS A 108 -12.32 -1.37 -4.76
N ALA A 109 -11.34 -0.71 -5.37
CA ALA A 109 -11.13 0.72 -5.25
C ALA A 109 -11.03 1.38 -6.63
N GLN A 110 -11.70 2.54 -6.80
CA GLN A 110 -11.60 3.36 -8.01
C GLN A 110 -10.60 4.50 -7.81
N PHE A 111 -9.67 4.62 -8.75
CA PHE A 111 -8.61 5.62 -8.79
C PHE A 111 -8.73 6.43 -10.08
N VAL A 112 -8.77 7.76 -9.95
CA VAL A 112 -8.79 8.69 -11.08
C VAL A 112 -7.53 9.54 -11.02
N PHE A 113 -6.71 9.47 -12.07
CA PHE A 113 -5.47 10.21 -12.19
C PHE A 113 -5.64 11.38 -13.16
N THR A 114 -5.11 12.54 -12.76
CA THR A 114 -5.07 13.73 -13.61
C THR A 114 -3.65 14.15 -13.94
N ASP A 115 -3.49 14.85 -15.06
CA ASP A 115 -2.25 15.56 -15.37
C ASP A 115 -2.18 16.94 -14.69
N GLY A 116 -1.06 17.65 -14.84
CA GLY A 116 -0.86 18.99 -14.28
C GLY A 116 -1.76 20.09 -14.87
N LEU A 117 -2.66 19.75 -15.79
CA LEU A 117 -3.70 20.63 -16.34
C LEU A 117 -5.11 20.19 -15.92
N ASP A 118 -5.23 19.29 -14.94
CA ASP A 118 -6.47 18.74 -14.40
C ASP A 118 -7.26 17.90 -15.42
N ASN A 119 -6.63 17.39 -16.49
CA ASN A 119 -7.29 16.45 -17.39
C ASN A 119 -7.23 15.04 -16.79
N THR A 120 -8.36 14.32 -16.74
CA THR A 120 -8.35 12.89 -16.42
C THR A 120 -7.62 12.11 -17.51
N VAL A 121 -6.50 11.49 -17.14
CA VAL A 121 -5.65 10.70 -18.06
C VAL A 121 -5.83 9.20 -17.89
N LEU A 122 -6.21 8.77 -16.69
CA LEU A 122 -6.46 7.36 -16.36
C LEU A 122 -7.55 7.27 -15.28
N ASP A 123 -8.57 6.43 -15.49
CA ASP A 123 -9.61 6.12 -14.50
C ASP A 123 -9.77 4.60 -14.48
N ILE A 124 -9.43 3.99 -13.35
CA ILE A 124 -9.41 2.55 -13.17
C ILE A 124 -10.15 2.14 -11.91
N VAL A 125 -10.68 0.93 -11.94
CA VAL A 125 -11.17 0.19 -10.78
C VAL A 125 -10.24 -1.00 -10.60
N LEU A 126 -9.56 -1.09 -9.47
CA LEU A 126 -8.75 -2.23 -9.09
C LEU A 126 -9.60 -3.19 -8.24
N ASP A 127 -9.84 -4.38 -8.76
CA ASP A 127 -10.37 -5.52 -8.01
C ASP A 127 -9.41 -5.93 -6.91
N TYR A 128 -9.92 -6.08 -5.68
CA TYR A 128 -9.10 -6.38 -4.52
C TYR A 128 -8.50 -7.79 -4.62
N ALA A 129 -9.35 -8.77 -4.92
CA ALA A 129 -8.94 -10.11 -5.29
C ALA A 129 -10.10 -10.83 -5.95
N HIS A 130 -9.79 -11.71 -6.91
CA HIS A 130 -10.73 -12.70 -7.40
C HIS A 130 -10.01 -14.01 -7.71
N ALA A 131 -10.79 -15.10 -7.78
CA ALA A 131 -10.25 -16.39 -8.15
C ALA A 131 -9.90 -16.45 -9.64
N SER A 132 -8.66 -16.81 -9.96
CA SER A 132 -8.17 -17.00 -11.33
C SER A 132 -7.31 -18.26 -11.41
N SER A 133 -7.75 -19.25 -12.19
CA SER A 133 -7.02 -20.49 -12.52
C SER A 133 -6.26 -21.17 -11.37
N GLY A 134 -6.88 -21.31 -10.19
CA GLY A 134 -6.27 -21.96 -9.03
C GLY A 134 -5.35 -21.05 -8.19
N SER A 135 -5.43 -19.74 -8.42
CA SER A 135 -4.84 -18.67 -7.63
C SER A 135 -5.91 -17.65 -7.28
N ILE A 136 -5.54 -16.64 -6.49
CA ILE A 136 -6.19 -15.34 -6.52
C ILE A 136 -5.28 -14.29 -7.15
N VAL A 137 -5.88 -13.28 -7.78
CA VAL A 137 -5.17 -12.16 -8.41
C VAL A 137 -5.96 -10.87 -8.19
N ALA A 138 -5.27 -9.74 -8.21
CA ALA A 138 -5.84 -8.40 -8.30
C ALA A 138 -5.74 -7.92 -9.74
N SER A 139 -6.73 -7.19 -10.24
CA SER A 139 -6.76 -6.81 -11.66
C SER A 139 -7.57 -5.55 -11.93
N VAL A 140 -7.21 -4.85 -13.00
CA VAL A 140 -7.98 -3.73 -13.58
C VAL A 140 -8.77 -4.15 -14.83
N THR A 141 -8.71 -5.43 -15.24
CA THR A 141 -9.40 -5.96 -16.43
C THR A 141 -10.13 -7.28 -16.22
N GLU A 142 -9.88 -7.96 -15.10
CA GLU A 142 -10.51 -9.21 -14.71
C GLU A 142 -11.20 -9.06 -13.36
N GLY A 143 -12.06 -10.02 -13.00
CA GLY A 143 -12.90 -9.92 -11.81
C GLY A 143 -13.84 -8.72 -11.92
N ASP A 144 -13.82 -7.88 -10.89
CA ASP A 144 -14.56 -6.61 -10.86
C ASP A 144 -13.73 -5.39 -11.32
N GLY A 145 -12.53 -5.63 -11.86
CA GLY A 145 -11.62 -4.61 -12.34
C GLY A 145 -12.09 -3.98 -13.64
N GLU A 146 -11.89 -2.68 -13.80
CA GLU A 146 -12.35 -1.92 -14.95
C GLU A 146 -11.39 -0.78 -15.31
N VAL A 147 -11.31 -0.44 -16.60
CA VAL A 147 -10.64 0.79 -17.08
C VAL A 147 -11.69 1.65 -17.75
N ASN A 148 -12.07 2.74 -17.08
CA ASN A 148 -13.09 3.68 -17.55
C ASN A 148 -12.51 4.71 -18.53
N THR A 149 -11.26 5.14 -18.31
CA THR A 149 -10.50 6.07 -19.15
C THR A 149 -9.04 5.65 -19.18
N GLY A 150 -8.34 5.84 -20.31
CA GLY A 150 -6.95 5.42 -20.50
C GLY A 150 -6.82 3.99 -21.05
N ASN A 151 -5.64 3.37 -20.91
CA ASN A 151 -5.43 1.98 -21.31
C ASN A 151 -4.98 1.13 -20.12
N ALA A 152 -5.44 -0.12 -20.08
CA ALA A 152 -5.02 -1.08 -19.05
C ALA A 152 -3.50 -1.32 -19.02
N SER A 153 -2.82 -1.19 -20.17
CA SER A 153 -1.36 -1.31 -20.26
C SER A 153 -0.60 -0.22 -19.52
N ASP A 154 -1.27 0.89 -19.21
CA ASP A 154 -0.67 2.01 -18.48
C ASP A 154 -0.60 1.70 -16.97
N VAL A 155 -1.33 0.69 -16.50
CA VAL A 155 -1.13 0.06 -15.20
C VAL A 155 -0.08 -1.03 -15.35
N LYS A 156 1.17 -0.69 -15.03
CA LYS A 156 2.32 -1.60 -15.18
C LYS A 156 2.26 -2.75 -14.18
N GLU A 157 1.89 -2.44 -12.94
CA GLU A 157 1.81 -3.39 -11.84
C GLU A 157 0.63 -3.01 -10.94
N ALA A 158 -0.06 -4.02 -10.40
CA ALA A 158 -1.12 -3.88 -9.43
C ALA A 158 -1.03 -5.03 -8.42
N ALA A 159 -1.15 -4.72 -7.14
CA ALA A 159 -1.08 -5.72 -6.08
C ALA A 159 -1.98 -5.34 -4.91
N THR A 160 -2.39 -6.33 -4.12
CA THR A 160 -3.19 -6.14 -2.92
C THR A 160 -2.73 -7.06 -1.81
N SER A 161 -3.00 -6.67 -0.56
CA SER A 161 -2.51 -7.44 0.59
C SER A 161 -3.11 -8.84 0.71
N LEU A 162 -4.33 -9.08 0.23
CA LEU A 162 -4.87 -10.44 0.21
C LEU A 162 -4.14 -11.33 -0.80
N VAL A 163 -3.82 -10.80 -1.99
CA VAL A 163 -3.03 -11.51 -3.00
C VAL A 163 -1.61 -11.74 -2.52
N TYR A 164 -1.01 -10.77 -1.82
CA TYR A 164 0.27 -10.95 -1.12
C TYR A 164 0.22 -12.14 -0.16
N ASN A 165 -0.76 -12.14 0.77
CA ASN A 165 -0.92 -13.23 1.74
C ASN A 165 -1.08 -14.59 1.04
N TYR A 166 -1.86 -14.68 -0.05
CA TYR A 166 -1.98 -15.91 -0.83
C TYR A 166 -0.66 -16.33 -1.49
N ASN A 167 0.09 -15.40 -2.07
CA ASN A 167 1.35 -15.71 -2.73
C ASN A 167 2.41 -16.21 -1.75
N ILE A 168 2.44 -15.67 -0.53
CA ILE A 168 3.37 -16.08 0.52
C ILE A 168 2.94 -17.39 1.19
N TYR A 169 1.66 -17.54 1.52
CA TYR A 169 1.17 -18.62 2.40
C TYR A 169 0.28 -19.66 1.71
N GLY A 170 -0.33 -19.36 0.57
CA GLY A 170 -1.37 -20.19 -0.04
C GLY A 170 -0.90 -21.57 -0.48
N LEU A 171 0.38 -21.72 -0.84
CA LEU A 171 0.95 -23.03 -1.19
C LEU A 171 1.25 -23.89 0.04
N SER A 172 1.77 -23.29 1.11
CA SER A 172 2.17 -23.99 2.33
C SER A 172 1.01 -24.21 3.31
N ASN A 173 -0.01 -23.35 3.26
CA ASN A 173 -1.17 -23.33 4.15
C ASN A 173 -2.48 -23.10 3.35
N PRO A 174 -2.81 -24.01 2.42
CA PRO A 174 -3.98 -23.85 1.55
C PRO A 174 -5.31 -23.78 2.33
N GLU A 175 -5.37 -24.29 3.55
CA GLU A 175 -6.53 -24.22 4.44
C GLU A 175 -6.87 -22.80 4.91
N LEU A 176 -5.92 -21.86 4.82
CA LEU A 176 -6.16 -20.44 5.11
C LEU A 176 -6.95 -19.75 3.99
N PHE A 177 -7.16 -20.39 2.84
CA PHE A 177 -7.77 -19.77 1.67
C PHE A 177 -8.94 -20.61 1.14
N GLY A 178 -10.09 -19.97 0.91
CA GLY A 178 -11.31 -20.63 0.43
C GLY A 178 -12.56 -20.21 1.20
N ASN A 179 -13.75 -20.50 0.67
CA ASN A 179 -15.01 -19.93 1.16
C ASN A 179 -15.30 -20.16 2.66
N ASP A 180 -14.86 -21.29 3.19
CA ASP A 180 -15.06 -21.69 4.59
C ASP A 180 -13.73 -21.68 5.40
N SER A 181 -12.70 -21.02 4.86
CA SER A 181 -11.41 -20.86 5.53
C SER A 181 -11.46 -19.77 6.60
N SER A 182 -10.46 -19.80 7.48
CA SER A 182 -10.18 -18.71 8.42
C SER A 182 -8.79 -18.18 8.16
N SER A 183 -8.60 -16.88 8.35
CA SER A 183 -7.27 -16.27 8.42
C SER A 183 -6.48 -16.87 9.60
N PRO A 184 -5.16 -16.62 9.72
CA PRO A 184 -4.41 -17.00 10.91
C PRO A 184 -5.07 -16.51 12.21
N GLU A 185 -4.92 -17.28 13.28
CA GLU A 185 -5.34 -16.86 14.61
C GLU A 185 -4.43 -15.72 15.10
N ALA A 186 -5.04 -14.63 15.57
CA ALA A 186 -4.34 -13.47 16.09
C ALA A 186 -5.12 -12.83 17.24
N ASN A 187 -4.42 -12.05 18.08
CA ASN A 187 -5.03 -11.31 19.17
C ASN A 187 -5.75 -10.03 18.67
N GLU A 188 -6.37 -9.27 19.58
CA GLU A 188 -7.07 -8.01 19.26
C GLU A 188 -6.15 -6.92 18.70
N ASP A 189 -4.84 -7.04 18.92
CA ASP A 189 -3.79 -6.17 18.40
C ASP A 189 -3.23 -6.65 17.04
N TYR A 190 -3.87 -7.66 16.43
CA TYR A 190 -3.48 -8.28 15.15
C TYR A 190 -2.09 -8.95 15.16
N GLU A 191 -1.65 -9.42 16.32
CA GLU A 191 -0.41 -10.19 16.45
C GLU A 191 -0.72 -11.69 16.29
N VAL A 192 -0.01 -12.33 15.35
CA VAL A 192 -0.14 -13.78 15.07
C VAL A 192 0.84 -14.57 15.97
N GLU A 193 0.32 -15.57 16.68
CA GLU A 193 1.17 -16.41 17.56
C GLU A 193 2.07 -17.38 16.78
N ASP A 194 1.61 -17.88 15.63
CA ASP A 194 2.43 -18.74 14.77
C ASP A 194 3.49 -17.91 14.04
N ALA A 195 4.76 -18.14 14.43
CA ALA A 195 5.91 -17.46 13.84
C ALA A 195 6.06 -17.66 12.33
N LEU A 196 5.50 -18.73 11.75
CA LEU A 196 5.51 -18.97 10.30
C LEU A 196 4.50 -18.10 9.55
N LEU A 197 3.54 -17.52 10.26
CA LEU A 197 2.47 -16.67 9.73
C LEU A 197 2.56 -15.23 10.29
N ALA A 198 3.64 -14.89 11.00
CA ALA A 198 3.81 -13.61 11.69
C ALA A 198 3.83 -12.38 10.76
N ASP A 199 4.16 -12.58 9.48
CA ASP A 199 4.17 -11.51 8.47
C ASP A 199 2.82 -11.38 7.72
N TRP A 200 1.74 -12.00 8.22
CA TRP A 200 0.40 -11.85 7.63
C TRP A 200 -0.04 -10.38 7.62
N VAL A 201 -0.39 -9.88 6.44
CA VAL A 201 -0.80 -8.49 6.26
C VAL A 201 -2.30 -8.36 6.51
N PHE A 202 -2.67 -7.86 7.70
CA PHE A 202 -4.07 -7.63 8.05
C PHE A 202 -4.67 -6.37 7.42
N ALA A 203 -3.87 -5.33 7.17
CA ALA A 203 -4.40 -4.12 6.53
C ALA A 203 -4.89 -4.44 5.12
N SER A 204 -6.02 -3.85 4.71
CA SER A 204 -6.43 -3.85 3.29
C SER A 204 -5.59 -2.82 2.57
N VAL A 205 -4.75 -3.28 1.64
CA VAL A 205 -3.80 -2.47 0.89
C VAL A 205 -4.05 -2.66 -0.60
N TYR A 206 -4.08 -1.55 -1.34
CA TYR A 206 -4.04 -1.51 -2.80
C TYR A 206 -2.75 -0.82 -3.22
N GLU A 207 -1.96 -1.45 -4.08
CA GLU A 207 -0.74 -0.87 -4.64
C GLU A 207 -0.77 -0.86 -6.18
N LEU A 208 -0.23 0.20 -6.76
CA LEU A 208 -0.20 0.43 -8.19
C LEU A 208 1.13 1.03 -8.63
N ARG A 209 1.58 0.61 -9.82
CA ARG A 209 2.55 1.34 -10.62
C ARG A 209 1.89 1.76 -11.93
N VAL A 210 1.83 3.06 -12.16
CA VAL A 210 1.29 3.65 -13.39
C VAL A 210 2.44 4.17 -14.26
N ASP A 211 2.35 3.93 -15.57
CA ASP A 211 3.32 4.41 -16.55
C ASP A 211 3.37 5.94 -16.54
N GLY A 212 4.55 6.51 -16.31
CA GLY A 212 4.74 7.96 -16.26
C GLY A 212 4.38 8.70 -17.55
N SER A 213 4.40 8.00 -18.68
CA SER A 213 4.04 8.58 -19.98
C SER A 213 2.57 8.99 -20.09
N VAL A 214 1.66 8.48 -19.24
CA VAL A 214 0.26 8.95 -19.24
C VAL A 214 0.09 10.42 -18.88
N PHE A 215 1.09 10.99 -18.19
CA PHE A 215 1.08 12.38 -17.78
C PHE A 215 1.73 13.32 -18.81
N ASP A 216 2.33 12.76 -19.86
CA ASP A 216 2.99 13.47 -20.96
C ASP A 216 3.90 14.62 -20.47
N GLU A 217 3.91 15.75 -21.20
CA GLU A 217 4.63 16.97 -20.85
C GLU A 217 3.94 17.80 -19.75
N ASN A 218 2.69 17.47 -19.42
CA ASN A 218 1.90 18.18 -18.42
C ASN A 218 2.29 17.77 -16.99
N GLY A 219 2.92 16.60 -16.82
CA GLY A 219 3.33 16.07 -15.53
C GLY A 219 2.14 15.55 -14.71
N PHE A 220 2.45 14.87 -13.60
CA PHE A 220 1.43 14.34 -12.69
C PHE A 220 0.71 15.50 -11.98
N GLY A 221 -0.62 15.48 -12.01
CA GLY A 221 -1.49 16.37 -11.24
C GLY A 221 -1.81 15.75 -9.89
N GLU A 222 -2.96 15.08 -9.82
CA GLU A 222 -3.44 14.43 -8.60
C GLU A 222 -3.99 13.02 -8.87
N VAL A 223 -4.26 12.31 -7.78
CA VAL A 223 -5.04 11.09 -7.78
C VAL A 223 -6.25 11.30 -6.88
N GLU A 224 -7.44 10.97 -7.37
CA GLU A 224 -8.68 10.94 -6.61
C GLU A 224 -9.06 9.48 -6.31
N LEU A 225 -9.43 9.22 -5.06
CA LEU A 225 -10.04 7.97 -4.62
C LEU A 225 -11.57 8.13 -4.63
N VAL A 226 -12.22 7.76 -5.74
CA VAL A 226 -13.64 8.10 -5.98
C VAL A 226 -14.58 7.31 -5.09
N VAL A 227 -14.39 6.00 -5.05
CA VAL A 227 -15.21 5.08 -4.26
C VAL A 227 -14.43 3.81 -4.00
N VAL A 228 -14.60 3.28 -2.79
CA VAL A 228 -14.16 1.94 -2.42
C VAL A 228 -15.39 1.12 -2.09
N HIS A 229 -15.41 -0.13 -2.52
CA HIS A 229 -16.44 -1.09 -2.15
C HIS A 229 -15.83 -2.09 -1.18
N ASP A 230 -16.34 -2.13 0.05
CA ASP A 230 -15.93 -3.06 1.12
C ASP A 230 -17.15 -3.87 1.55
N SER A 231 -17.25 -5.15 1.20
CA SER A 231 -18.49 -5.91 1.26
C SER A 231 -18.37 -7.22 2.04
N PRO A 232 -18.50 -7.18 3.38
CA PRO A 232 -18.89 -6.03 4.20
C PRO A 232 -17.70 -5.21 4.73
N ASN A 233 -17.98 -3.99 5.19
CA ASN A 233 -17.14 -3.33 6.21
C ASN A 233 -17.77 -3.44 7.61
N LYS A 234 -16.97 -3.12 8.63
CA LYS A 234 -17.36 -3.16 10.05
C LYS A 234 -18.39 -2.09 10.42
N ILE A 235 -18.54 -1.03 9.63
CA ILE A 235 -19.23 0.20 10.06
C ILE A 235 -20.69 0.22 9.64
N ALA A 236 -20.99 0.14 8.34
CA ALA A 236 -22.36 0.31 7.85
C ALA A 236 -22.62 -0.48 6.56
N LYS A 237 -22.67 0.20 5.41
CA LYS A 237 -22.84 -0.42 4.09
C LYS A 237 -21.57 -0.37 3.29
N ASN A 238 -21.56 -1.06 2.17
CA ASN A 238 -20.35 -1.39 1.45
C ASN A 238 -19.67 -0.25 0.70
N LYS A 239 -20.37 0.84 0.37
CA LYS A 239 -19.73 1.95 -0.34
C LYS A 239 -19.03 2.88 0.63
N VAL A 240 -17.77 3.15 0.38
CA VAL A 240 -16.95 4.10 1.12
C VAL A 240 -16.53 5.20 0.15
N TYR A 241 -16.62 6.44 0.63
CA TYR A 241 -16.27 7.65 -0.10
C TYR A 241 -15.03 8.25 0.56
N PRO A 242 -13.83 7.92 0.05
CA PRO A 242 -12.60 8.49 0.53
C PRO A 242 -12.55 9.99 0.28
N LYS A 243 -11.85 10.70 1.16
CA LYS A 243 -11.48 12.09 0.96
C LYS A 243 -10.03 12.26 1.38
N ILE A 244 -9.17 12.55 0.41
CA ILE A 244 -7.76 12.82 0.65
C ILE A 244 -7.66 14.14 1.42
N GLY A 245 -6.98 14.08 2.56
CA GLY A 245 -6.80 15.15 3.51
C GLY A 245 -5.39 15.74 3.47
N ASP A 246 -4.89 16.13 4.63
CA ASP A 246 -3.62 16.81 4.74
C ASP A 246 -2.44 15.90 4.39
N GLN A 247 -1.48 16.46 3.66
CA GLN A 247 -0.20 15.82 3.35
C GLN A 247 0.66 15.72 4.62
N PHE A 248 1.33 14.59 4.79
CA PHE A 248 2.39 14.40 5.77
C PHE A 248 3.64 13.81 5.10
N SER A 249 4.81 14.03 5.70
CA SER A 249 6.08 13.51 5.19
C SER A 249 6.49 12.26 5.95
N SER A 250 7.03 11.24 5.26
CA SER A 250 7.72 10.13 5.91
C SER A 250 8.93 10.70 6.67
N SER A 251 8.87 10.70 8.00
CA SER A 251 9.91 11.30 8.84
C SER A 251 11.19 10.47 8.94
N ASN A 252 11.41 9.50 8.06
CA ASN A 252 12.63 8.71 8.03
C ASN A 252 13.55 9.26 6.94
N PRO A 253 14.52 10.14 7.28
CA PRO A 253 15.62 10.39 6.37
C PRO A 253 16.32 9.06 6.15
N VAL A 254 16.12 8.44 4.98
CA VAL A 254 16.96 7.34 4.50
C VAL A 254 18.40 7.83 4.64
N PRO A 255 19.25 7.23 5.50
CA PRO A 255 20.60 7.71 5.68
C PRO A 255 21.30 7.62 4.34
N GLU A 256 21.65 8.76 3.75
CA GLU A 256 22.36 8.74 2.48
C GLU A 256 23.60 7.85 2.62
N PRO A 257 23.90 6.97 1.65
CA PRO A 257 25.08 6.10 1.71
C PRO A 257 26.38 6.90 1.89
N THR A 258 26.37 8.18 1.51
CA THR A 258 27.44 9.16 1.74
C THR A 258 27.76 9.37 3.22
N THR A 259 26.77 9.34 4.11
CA THR A 259 26.95 9.57 5.56
C THR A 259 27.72 8.44 6.21
N ILE A 260 27.43 7.19 5.84
CA ILE A 260 28.15 6.00 6.32
C ILE A 260 29.56 5.95 5.73
N ALA A 261 29.72 6.28 4.44
CA ALA A 261 31.03 6.31 3.79
C ALA A 261 31.94 7.40 4.38
N LEU A 262 31.44 8.62 4.65
CA LEU A 262 32.20 9.69 5.29
C LEU A 262 32.58 9.37 6.74
N LEU A 263 31.69 8.72 7.50
CA LEU A 263 32.01 8.25 8.85
C LEU A 263 33.10 7.16 8.82
N GLY A 264 33.01 6.22 7.88
CA GLY A 264 34.01 5.17 7.67
C GLY A 264 35.38 5.71 7.24
N ILE A 265 35.42 6.66 6.30
CA ILE A 265 36.66 7.31 5.84
C ILE A 265 37.27 8.16 6.96
N GLY A 266 36.44 8.88 7.73
CA GLY A 266 36.89 9.66 8.89
C GLY A 266 37.58 8.81 9.96
N LEU A 267 37.02 7.64 10.27
CA LEU A 267 37.60 6.69 11.24
C LEU A 267 38.88 6.03 10.72
N ALA A 268 38.92 5.62 9.44
CA ALA A 268 40.13 5.07 8.84
C ALA A 268 41.27 6.09 8.77
N GLY A 269 40.96 7.37 8.49
CA GLY A 269 41.92 8.47 8.50
C GLY A 269 42.53 8.74 9.88
N LEU A 270 41.70 8.71 10.93
CA LEU A 270 42.17 8.88 12.32
C LEU A 270 43.03 7.69 12.80
N ALA A 271 42.64 6.46 12.48
CA ALA A 271 43.41 5.26 12.80
C ALA A 271 44.77 5.25 12.06
N GLY A 272 44.79 5.58 10.77
CA GLY A 272 46.03 5.69 9.98
C GLY A 272 46.97 6.80 10.49
N GLY A 273 46.42 7.94 10.94
CA GLY A 273 47.17 9.03 11.55
C GLY A 273 47.84 8.64 12.88
N ALA A 274 47.13 7.90 13.74
CA ALA A 274 47.64 7.43 15.03
C ALA A 274 48.79 6.41 14.86
N VAL A 275 48.65 5.47 13.92
CA VAL A 275 49.68 4.46 13.61
C VAL A 275 50.95 5.11 13.06
N ARG A 276 50.83 6.08 12.13
CA ARG A 276 51.99 6.82 11.60
C ARG A 276 52.74 7.61 12.67
N ARG A 277 52.04 8.20 13.65
CA ARG A 277 52.69 8.93 14.76
C ARG A 277 53.47 8.00 15.70
N ARG A 278 52.97 6.78 15.96
CA ARG A 278 53.68 5.78 16.78
C ARG A 278 54.94 5.25 16.10
N LEU A 279 54.88 4.98 14.80
CA LEU A 279 56.03 4.49 14.03
C LEU A 279 57.19 5.50 13.93
N LYS A 280 56.90 6.82 13.95
CA LYS A 280 57.96 7.85 13.97
C LYS A 280 58.66 7.98 15.33
N LYS A 281 58.00 7.67 16.44
CA LYS A 281 58.61 7.69 17.78
C LYS A 281 59.47 6.46 18.09
N ALA A 282 59.29 5.35 17.38
CA ALA A 282 60.09 4.14 17.54
C ALA A 282 61.41 4.12 16.74
N LYS A 283 61.68 5.18 15.95
CA LYS A 283 62.90 5.34 15.13
C LYS A 283 63.85 6.43 15.66
N GLN A 284 63.60 6.97 16.84
CA GLN A 284 64.53 7.82 17.59
C GLN A 284 65.05 7.02 18.78
#